data_AF-A0A4R4Y9E8-F1
#
_entry.id   AF-A0A4R4Y9E8-F1
#
_cell.length_a   1.000
_cell.length_b   1.000
_cell.length_c   1.000
_cell.angle_alpha   90.00
_cell.angle_beta   90.00
_cell.angle_gamma   90.00
#
_symmetry.space_group_name_H-M   'P 1'
#
loop_
_entity.id
_entity.type
_entity.pdbx_description
1 polymer ?
#
loop_
_entity_poly.entity_id
_entity_poly.type
_entity_poly.pdbx_seq_one_letter_code
_entity_poly.pdbx_strand_id
1 'polypeptide(L)'
;MGARLDSPVSGLDADRFDAYCDHLVVREGREVVGTYRLLPPGRAERLYADAEFDLSALAPLRKDLVEAGRTCVHPDHRGGTVVALMWAGIARYMAAGGHRWLAGCCSVPLDDGGTLAAAVAGRVPLGPEEYRVTPRTPWRSRRAVPPGRFAPPALLRGYLRLGSWVCGAPAHDPDFGTADFFVLLSMDRVNPRYLRYFLAGAAQ
;
A
#
# COMPACT_ATOMS: atom_id res chain seq x y z
N MET A 1 0.72 -7.10 -14.29
CA MET A 1 1.70 -6.03 -14.52
C MET A 1 2.97 -6.69 -15.04
N GLY A 2 3.50 -6.24 -16.18
CA GLY A 2 4.78 -6.72 -16.72
C GLY A 2 5.92 -5.91 -16.13
N ALA A 3 6.14 -6.04 -14.82
CA ALA A 3 7.12 -5.25 -14.09
C ALA A 3 8.54 -5.61 -14.50
N ARG A 4 9.41 -4.60 -14.59
CA ARG A 4 10.85 -4.81 -14.67
C ARG A 4 11.39 -4.98 -13.24
N LEU A 5 11.80 -6.20 -12.90
CA LEU A 5 12.35 -6.50 -11.58
C LEU A 5 13.82 -6.08 -11.52
N ASP A 6 14.15 -5.10 -10.69
CA ASP A 6 15.52 -4.81 -10.26
C ASP A 6 15.82 -5.66 -9.02
N SER A 7 16.21 -6.92 -9.26
CA SER A 7 16.40 -7.93 -8.22
C SER A 7 17.80 -8.52 -8.25
N PRO A 8 18.42 -8.76 -7.07
CA PRO A 8 19.69 -9.46 -6.99
C PRO A 8 19.57 -10.94 -7.34
N VAL A 9 18.34 -11.49 -7.41
CA VAL A 9 18.09 -12.90 -7.78
C VAL A 9 17.22 -12.95 -9.03
N SER A 10 17.78 -13.48 -10.11
CA SER A 10 17.09 -13.57 -11.40
C SER A 10 15.74 -14.28 -11.27
N GLY A 11 14.68 -13.65 -11.79
CA GLY A 11 13.33 -14.20 -11.80
C GLY A 11 12.54 -14.06 -10.49
N LEU A 12 13.13 -13.48 -9.43
CA LEU A 12 12.44 -13.19 -8.18
C LEU A 12 12.24 -11.70 -7.99
N ASP A 13 11.09 -11.29 -7.46
CA ASP A 13 10.88 -9.94 -6.92
C ASP A 13 11.48 -9.91 -5.51
N ALA A 14 12.75 -9.50 -5.41
CA ALA A 14 13.50 -9.42 -4.17
C ALA A 14 14.32 -8.12 -4.12
N ASP A 15 14.44 -7.51 -2.95
CA ASP A 15 15.26 -6.32 -2.75
C ASP A 15 15.97 -6.33 -1.37
N ARG A 16 16.84 -5.34 -1.14
CA ARG A 16 17.63 -5.23 0.09
C ARG A 16 16.79 -5.11 1.37
N PHE A 17 15.53 -4.68 1.28
CA PHE A 17 14.66 -4.51 2.44
C PHE A 17 14.13 -5.84 2.96
N ASP A 18 14.10 -6.88 2.13
CA ASP A 18 13.57 -8.20 2.53
C ASP A 18 14.29 -8.77 3.76
N ALA A 19 15.60 -8.49 3.92
CA ALA A 19 16.38 -8.91 5.09
C ALA A 19 15.90 -8.27 6.41
N TYR A 20 15.17 -7.16 6.36
CA TYR A 20 14.67 -6.44 7.53
C TYR A 20 13.18 -6.69 7.76
N CYS A 21 12.47 -7.28 6.80
CA CYS A 21 11.03 -7.40 6.83
C CYS A 21 10.57 -8.71 7.48
N ASP A 22 9.42 -8.64 8.13
CA ASP A 22 8.60 -9.82 8.37
C ASP A 22 7.72 -10.09 7.14
N HIS A 23 7.45 -11.36 6.86
CA HIS A 23 6.67 -11.78 5.70
C HIS A 23 5.37 -12.44 6.14
N LEU A 24 4.26 -11.83 5.75
CA LEU A 24 2.93 -12.40 5.92
C LEU A 24 2.58 -13.20 4.67
N VAL A 25 2.17 -14.45 4.87
CA VAL A 25 1.73 -15.34 3.79
C VAL A 25 0.35 -15.89 4.08
N VAL A 26 -0.49 -15.97 3.05
CA VAL A 26 -1.74 -16.73 3.05
C VAL A 26 -1.52 -17.99 2.24
N ARG A 27 -1.92 -19.13 2.80
CA ARG A 27 -1.72 -20.44 2.17
C ARG A 27 -3.02 -21.17 1.96
N GLU A 28 -3.09 -21.90 0.85
CA GLU A 28 -4.06 -22.98 0.63
C GLU A 28 -3.28 -24.30 0.62
N GLY A 29 -3.43 -25.09 1.69
CA GLY A 29 -2.57 -26.26 1.91
C GLY A 29 -1.09 -25.88 1.99
N ARG A 30 -0.31 -26.29 0.98
CA ARG A 30 1.13 -25.99 0.88
C ARG A 30 1.45 -24.78 -0.02
N GLU A 31 0.47 -24.32 -0.80
CA GLU A 31 0.68 -23.25 -1.78
C GLU A 31 0.52 -21.88 -1.14
N VAL A 32 1.36 -20.92 -1.55
CA VAL A 32 1.25 -19.52 -1.11
C VAL A 32 0.37 -18.78 -2.11
N VAL A 33 -0.81 -18.36 -1.67
CA VAL A 33 -1.83 -17.73 -2.53
C VAL A 33 -1.93 -16.22 -2.30
N GLY A 34 -1.26 -15.69 -1.27
CA GLY A 34 -1.12 -14.27 -1.05
C GLY A 34 0.08 -13.93 -0.18
N THR A 35 0.67 -12.75 -0.41
CA THR A 35 1.86 -12.28 0.31
C THR A 35 1.74 -10.81 0.68
N TYR A 36 2.37 -10.45 1.79
CA TYR A 36 2.63 -9.08 2.19
C TYR A 36 4.00 -8.99 2.87
N ARG A 37 4.73 -7.91 2.61
CA ARG A 37 5.97 -7.56 3.31
C ARG A 37 5.69 -6.49 4.36
N LEU A 38 6.17 -6.68 5.58
CA LEU A 38 6.01 -5.76 6.71
C LEU A 38 7.39 -5.35 7.24
N LEU A 39 7.72 -4.07 7.13
CA LEU A 39 8.94 -3.48 7.70
C LEU A 39 8.58 -2.78 9.02
N PRO A 40 8.83 -3.40 10.19
CA PRO A 40 8.57 -2.78 11.47
C PRO A 40 9.59 -1.67 11.81
N PRO A 41 9.24 -0.78 12.74
CA PRO A 41 10.12 0.31 13.15
C PRO A 41 11.44 -0.21 13.75
N GLY A 42 12.53 0.54 13.53
CA GLY A 42 13.84 0.26 14.12
C GLY A 42 14.66 -0.85 13.45
N ARG A 43 14.11 -1.57 12.46
CA ARG A 43 14.86 -2.61 11.72
C ARG A 43 15.70 -2.07 10.57
N ALA A 44 15.32 -0.94 9.99
CA ALA A 44 16.07 -0.27 8.95
C ALA A 44 16.08 1.25 9.21
N GLU A 45 17.16 1.91 8.79
CA GLU A 45 17.27 3.38 8.89
C GLU A 45 16.27 4.10 7.98
N ARG A 46 15.91 3.45 6.86
CA ARG A 46 15.00 3.99 5.85
C ARG A 46 13.89 2.98 5.56
N LEU A 47 12.75 3.51 5.16
CA LEU A 47 11.66 2.76 4.56
C LEU A 47 11.92 2.59 3.06
N TYR A 48 11.24 1.65 2.43
CA TYR A 48 11.23 1.53 0.98
C TYR A 48 10.71 2.81 0.32
N ALA A 49 9.60 3.36 0.82
CA ALA A 49 8.99 4.57 0.31
C ALA A 49 9.86 5.83 0.46
N ASP A 50 10.94 5.82 1.27
CA ASP A 50 11.92 6.92 1.30
C ASP A 50 12.65 7.09 -0.05
N ALA A 51 12.66 6.06 -0.90
CA ALA A 51 13.22 6.13 -2.26
C ALA A 51 12.27 6.86 -3.23
N GLU A 52 10.96 6.82 -3.00
CA GLU A 52 9.95 7.44 -3.86
C GLU A 52 9.47 8.79 -3.35
N PHE A 53 9.53 9.01 -2.03
CA PHE A 53 9.00 10.20 -1.36
C PHE A 53 10.01 10.80 -0.37
N ASP A 54 9.89 12.11 -0.16
CA ASP A 54 10.36 12.77 1.05
C ASP A 54 9.32 12.56 2.16
N LEU A 55 9.70 11.74 3.13
CA LEU A 55 8.89 11.32 4.27
C LEU A 55 9.29 12.06 5.57
N SER A 56 10.02 13.19 5.48
CA SER A 56 10.49 13.96 6.63
C SER A 56 9.35 14.38 7.57
N ALA A 57 8.19 14.75 7.03
CA ALA A 57 6.98 15.08 7.80
C ALA A 57 6.51 13.93 8.71
N LEU A 58 6.83 12.68 8.37
CA LEU A 58 6.44 11.49 9.13
C LEU A 58 7.48 11.08 10.19
N ALA A 59 8.56 11.84 10.37
CA ALA A 59 9.58 11.56 11.39
C ALA A 59 9.01 11.30 12.79
N PRO A 60 8.00 12.05 13.30
CA PRO A 60 7.39 11.76 14.60
C PRO A 60 6.68 10.40 14.69
N LEU A 61 6.27 9.82 13.56
CA LEU A 61 5.54 8.55 13.50
C LEU A 61 6.48 7.34 13.41
N ARG A 62 7.74 7.53 13.00
CA ARG A 62 8.68 6.47 12.61
C ARG A 62 8.86 5.37 13.66
N LYS A 63 8.79 5.71 14.94
CA LYS A 63 8.95 4.76 16.05
C LYS A 63 7.79 3.75 16.18
N ASP A 64 6.62 4.10 15.64
CA ASP A 64 5.37 3.33 15.77
C ASP A 64 4.79 2.93 14.39
N LEU A 65 5.55 3.17 13.32
CA LEU A 65 5.12 3.00 11.93
C LEU A 65 5.68 1.72 11.33
N VAL A 66 4.77 0.88 10.82
CA VAL A 66 5.09 -0.28 9.99
C VAL A 66 4.83 0.10 8.54
N GLU A 67 5.84 -0.06 7.69
CA GLU A 67 5.63 0.02 6.25
C GLU A 67 5.22 -1.35 5.72
N ALA A 68 4.20 -1.35 4.87
CA ALA A 68 3.63 -2.53 4.28
C ALA A 68 3.65 -2.39 2.75
N GLY A 69 4.17 -3.40 2.06
CA GLY A 69 4.19 -3.42 0.60
C GLY A 69 4.31 -4.83 0.01
N ARG A 70 4.66 -4.88 -1.29
CA ARG A 70 4.86 -6.13 -2.06
C ARG A 70 3.67 -7.10 -1.96
N THR A 71 2.47 -6.53 -2.04
CA THR A 71 1.24 -7.32 -2.01
C THR A 71 1.09 -8.10 -3.30
N CYS A 72 1.01 -9.41 -3.20
CA CYS A 72 0.65 -10.27 -4.33
C CYS A 72 -0.52 -11.17 -3.93
N VAL A 73 -1.45 -11.37 -4.86
CA VAL A 73 -2.56 -12.33 -4.71
C VAL A 73 -2.59 -13.17 -5.97
N HIS A 74 -2.53 -14.49 -5.77
CA HIS A 74 -2.61 -15.46 -6.85
C HIS A 74 -3.84 -15.18 -7.71
N PRO A 75 -3.74 -15.18 -9.06
CA PRO A 75 -4.84 -14.79 -9.95
C PRO A 75 -6.18 -15.47 -9.63
N ASP A 76 -6.14 -16.77 -9.33
CA ASP A 76 -7.32 -17.58 -9.05
C ASP A 76 -7.95 -17.29 -7.67
N HIS A 77 -7.25 -16.55 -6.80
CA HIS A 77 -7.70 -16.21 -5.45
C HIS A 77 -8.05 -14.72 -5.27
N ARG A 78 -8.22 -13.98 -6.37
CA ARG A 78 -8.59 -12.54 -6.33
C ARG A 78 -10.05 -12.26 -5.93
N GLY A 79 -10.79 -13.29 -5.48
CA GLY A 79 -12.17 -13.22 -4.99
C GLY A 79 -12.36 -12.52 -3.63
N GLY A 80 -11.30 -12.00 -3.02
CA GLY A 80 -11.37 -11.16 -1.82
C GLY A 80 -11.05 -11.87 -0.50
N THR A 81 -11.24 -13.18 -0.39
CA THR A 81 -10.91 -13.96 0.82
C THR A 81 -9.44 -13.85 1.21
N VAL A 82 -8.52 -13.96 0.25
CA VAL A 82 -7.07 -13.80 0.52
C VAL A 82 -6.75 -12.40 1.01
N VAL A 83 -7.35 -11.37 0.43
CA VAL A 83 -7.17 -9.97 0.87
C VAL A 83 -7.69 -9.78 2.30
N ALA A 84 -8.83 -10.39 2.63
CA ALA A 84 -9.41 -10.39 3.98
C ALA A 84 -8.47 -11.07 5.00
N LEU A 85 -7.93 -12.25 4.66
CA LEU A 85 -6.95 -12.96 5.49
C LEU A 85 -5.65 -12.16 5.68
N MET A 86 -5.14 -11.51 4.63
CA MET A 86 -3.97 -10.63 4.73
C MET A 86 -4.24 -9.47 5.69
N TRP A 87 -5.38 -8.79 5.55
CA TRP A 87 -5.77 -7.71 6.46
C TRP A 87 -5.93 -8.18 7.90
N ALA A 88 -6.50 -9.38 8.12
CA ALA A 88 -6.59 -9.99 9.44
C ALA A 88 -5.21 -10.24 10.05
N GLY A 89 -4.26 -10.73 9.26
CA GLY A 89 -2.87 -10.93 9.69
C GLY A 89 -2.15 -9.61 9.98
N ILE A 90 -2.31 -8.58 9.15
CA ILE A 90 -1.77 -7.23 9.40
C ILE A 90 -2.35 -6.67 10.70
N ALA A 91 -3.66 -6.76 10.92
CA ALA A 91 -4.29 -6.26 12.14
C ALA A 91 -3.73 -6.94 13.39
N ARG A 92 -3.55 -8.28 13.36
CA ARG A 92 -2.93 -9.03 14.45
C ARG A 92 -1.46 -8.62 14.67
N TYR A 93 -0.71 -8.43 13.59
CA TYR A 93 0.69 -8.00 13.64
C TYR A 93 0.82 -6.62 14.31
N MET A 94 0.02 -5.64 13.86
CA MET A 94 -0.01 -4.30 14.43
C MET A 94 -0.37 -4.33 15.92
N ALA A 95 -1.39 -5.10 16.30
CA ALA A 95 -1.82 -5.22 17.68
C ALA A 95 -0.77 -5.89 18.58
N ALA A 96 -0.17 -6.99 18.13
CA ALA A 96 0.85 -7.72 18.90
C ALA A 96 2.13 -6.90 19.09
N GLY A 97 2.52 -6.09 18.09
CA GLY A 97 3.67 -5.20 18.16
C GLY A 97 3.40 -3.85 18.82
N GLY A 98 2.14 -3.54 19.17
CA GLY A 98 1.75 -2.23 19.71
C GLY A 98 1.93 -1.07 18.72
N HIS A 99 1.96 -1.36 17.42
CA HIS A 99 2.20 -0.38 16.37
C HIS A 99 0.93 0.42 16.08
N ARG A 100 1.08 1.74 15.89
CA ARG A 100 -0.05 2.66 15.73
C ARG A 100 -0.25 3.17 14.33
N TRP A 101 0.74 2.99 13.46
CA TRP A 101 0.73 3.52 12.10
C TRP A 101 1.08 2.45 11.09
N LEU A 102 0.26 2.33 10.05
CA LEU A 102 0.52 1.49 8.89
C LEU A 102 0.66 2.40 7.66
N ALA A 103 1.72 2.24 6.88
CA ALA A 103 1.93 3.02 5.67
C ALA A 103 2.35 2.14 4.49
N GLY A 104 2.23 2.65 3.28
CA GLY A 104 2.72 1.98 2.07
C GLY A 104 2.35 2.71 0.79
N CYS A 105 2.90 2.26 -0.33
CA CYS A 105 2.55 2.76 -1.66
C CYS A 105 1.35 1.97 -2.22
N CYS A 106 0.32 2.70 -2.66
CA CYS A 106 -0.76 2.14 -3.46
C CYS A 106 -0.54 2.51 -4.92
N SER A 107 -0.02 1.56 -5.70
CA SER A 107 0.32 1.75 -7.11
C SER A 107 -0.92 1.68 -8.00
N VAL A 108 -1.08 2.67 -8.87
CA VAL A 108 -2.15 2.74 -9.88
C VAL A 108 -1.52 2.57 -11.27
N PRO A 109 -1.90 1.53 -12.04
CA PRO A 109 -1.40 1.34 -13.40
C PRO A 109 -1.60 2.57 -14.30
N LEU A 110 -0.65 2.83 -15.19
CA LEU A 110 -0.70 3.86 -16.22
C LEU A 110 -1.02 3.30 -17.61
N ASP A 111 -1.44 2.04 -17.70
CA ASP A 111 -1.78 1.33 -18.94
C ASP A 111 -2.99 1.94 -19.69
N ASP A 112 -3.85 2.69 -18.99
CA ASP A 112 -4.96 3.47 -19.56
C ASP A 112 -4.54 4.89 -20.04
N GLY A 113 -3.24 5.15 -20.10
CA GLY A 113 -2.67 6.46 -20.37
C GLY A 113 -2.78 7.44 -19.19
N GLY A 114 -2.94 6.92 -17.97
CA GLY A 114 -2.97 7.67 -16.72
C GLY A 114 -4.33 8.26 -16.34
N THR A 115 -5.40 7.85 -17.00
CA THR A 115 -6.75 8.37 -16.74
C THR A 115 -7.19 8.07 -15.31
N LEU A 116 -6.99 6.83 -14.84
CA LEU A 116 -7.34 6.41 -13.49
C LEU A 116 -6.49 7.12 -12.43
N ALA A 117 -5.17 7.22 -12.64
CA ALA A 117 -4.26 7.93 -11.75
C ALA A 117 -4.61 9.43 -11.64
N ALA A 118 -4.93 10.09 -12.76
CA ALA A 118 -5.39 11.48 -12.76
C ALA A 118 -6.69 11.65 -11.97
N ALA A 119 -7.64 10.73 -12.12
CA ALA A 119 -8.90 10.76 -11.39
C ALA A 119 -8.69 10.55 -9.88
N VAL A 120 -7.78 9.66 -9.48
CA VAL A 120 -7.40 9.49 -8.06
C VAL A 120 -6.80 10.79 -7.53
N ALA A 121 -5.78 11.34 -8.20
CA ALA A 121 -5.09 12.56 -7.77
C ALA A 121 -6.02 13.79 -7.68
N GLY A 122 -7.02 13.88 -8.57
CA GLY A 122 -7.93 15.02 -8.60
C GLY A 122 -9.20 14.89 -7.74
N ARG A 123 -9.54 13.69 -7.26
CA ARG A 123 -10.83 13.44 -6.58
C ARG A 123 -10.71 12.82 -5.19
N VAL A 124 -9.59 12.17 -4.88
CA VAL A 124 -9.35 11.66 -3.52
C VAL A 124 -8.80 12.81 -2.68
N PRO A 125 -9.48 13.21 -1.58
CA PRO A 125 -8.98 14.26 -0.72
C PRO A 125 -7.69 13.80 -0.03
N LEU A 126 -6.74 14.74 0.08
CA LEU A 126 -5.51 14.50 0.82
C LEU A 126 -5.77 14.45 2.33
N GLY A 127 -4.91 13.73 3.05
CA GLY A 127 -4.88 13.73 4.50
C GLY A 127 -4.45 15.07 5.13
N PRO A 128 -4.34 15.08 6.47
CA PRO A 128 -3.84 16.20 7.26
C PRO A 128 -2.48 16.70 6.74
N GLU A 129 -2.26 18.01 6.82
CA GLU A 129 -1.09 18.65 6.23
C GLU A 129 0.23 18.17 6.85
N GLU A 130 0.22 17.94 8.16
CA GLU A 130 1.35 17.40 8.93
C GLU A 130 1.77 15.99 8.52
N TYR A 131 0.94 15.26 7.77
CA TYR A 131 1.24 13.93 7.25
C TYR A 131 1.44 13.91 5.75
N ARG A 132 1.50 15.08 5.09
CA ARG A 132 1.73 15.15 3.65
C ARG A 132 3.19 14.89 3.31
N VAL A 133 3.39 14.14 2.25
CA VAL A 133 4.70 13.73 1.72
C VAL A 133 4.85 14.25 0.30
N THR A 134 6.10 14.46 -0.12
CA THR A 134 6.40 14.97 -1.47
C THR A 134 7.06 13.88 -2.29
N PRO A 135 6.55 13.52 -3.49
CA PRO A 135 7.22 12.56 -4.34
C PRO A 135 8.56 13.12 -4.84
N ARG A 136 9.60 12.29 -4.86
CA ARG A 136 10.91 12.65 -5.43
C ARG A 136 10.84 12.77 -6.94
N THR A 137 10.06 11.89 -7.56
CA THR A 137 9.75 11.93 -9.00
C THR A 137 8.24 12.08 -9.17
N PRO A 138 7.70 13.31 -9.20
CA PRO A 138 6.25 13.51 -9.27
C PRO A 138 5.67 13.00 -10.60
N TRP A 139 4.63 12.18 -10.53
CA TRP A 139 3.83 11.87 -11.71
C TRP A 139 2.86 13.02 -12.00
N ARG A 140 2.86 13.53 -13.23
CA ARG A 140 1.96 14.60 -13.68
C ARG A 140 1.14 14.13 -14.86
N SER A 141 -0.17 14.05 -14.67
CA SER A 141 -1.09 13.82 -15.79
C SER A 141 -1.00 14.97 -16.80
N ARG A 142 -0.91 14.63 -18.08
CA ARG A 142 -1.13 15.59 -19.19
C ARG A 142 -2.59 15.66 -19.61
N ARG A 143 -3.44 14.81 -19.02
CA ARG A 143 -4.88 14.70 -19.30
C ARG A 143 -5.69 15.38 -18.21
N ALA A 144 -6.76 16.06 -18.61
CA ALA A 144 -7.78 16.54 -17.68
C ALA A 144 -8.48 15.36 -17.00
N VAL A 145 -8.92 15.57 -15.75
CA VAL A 145 -9.74 14.59 -15.03
C VAL A 145 -11.08 14.45 -15.77
N PRO A 146 -11.43 13.27 -16.32
CA PRO A 146 -12.66 13.14 -17.10
C PRO A 146 -13.88 13.44 -16.23
N PRO A 147 -14.89 14.19 -16.72
CA PRO A 147 -16.12 14.44 -15.99
C PRO A 147 -16.91 13.15 -15.74
N GLY A 148 -17.73 13.10 -14.69
CA GLY A 148 -18.59 11.96 -14.38
C GLY A 148 -18.30 11.27 -13.05
N ARG A 149 -18.97 10.14 -12.81
CA ARG A 149 -18.82 9.36 -11.57
C ARG A 149 -17.43 8.73 -11.52
N PHE A 150 -16.81 8.85 -10.36
CA PHE A 150 -15.52 8.24 -10.07
C PHE A 150 -15.66 7.26 -8.91
N ALA A 151 -15.07 6.09 -9.09
CA ALA A 151 -14.80 5.17 -8.00
C ALA A 151 -13.29 4.93 -7.95
N PRO A 152 -12.63 5.10 -6.79
CA PRO A 152 -11.24 4.71 -6.66
C PRO A 152 -11.03 3.23 -7.01
N PRO A 153 -9.81 2.85 -7.46
CA PRO A 153 -9.45 1.45 -7.64
C PRO A 153 -9.82 0.62 -6.42
N ALA A 154 -10.22 -0.64 -6.63
CA ALA A 154 -10.81 -1.46 -5.56
C ALA A 154 -9.95 -1.53 -4.29
N LEU A 155 -8.63 -1.63 -4.46
CA LEU A 155 -7.66 -1.68 -3.37
C LEU A 155 -7.60 -0.36 -2.60
N LEU A 156 -7.36 0.76 -3.28
CA LEU A 156 -7.36 2.10 -2.68
C LEU A 156 -8.69 2.42 -2.00
N ARG A 157 -9.82 2.05 -2.63
CA ARG A 157 -11.15 2.20 -2.04
C ARG A 157 -11.29 1.44 -0.72
N GLY A 158 -10.69 0.24 -0.63
CA GLY A 158 -10.62 -0.53 0.61
C GLY A 158 -9.86 0.23 1.71
N TYR A 159 -8.70 0.79 1.38
CA TYR A 159 -7.87 1.57 2.31
C TYR A 159 -8.59 2.83 2.80
N LEU A 160 -9.20 3.59 1.89
CA LEU A 160 -9.97 4.79 2.24
C LEU A 160 -11.16 4.46 3.16
N ARG A 161 -11.85 3.33 2.94
CA ARG A 161 -12.95 2.89 3.80
C ARG A 161 -12.48 2.40 5.18
N LEU A 162 -11.25 1.92 5.30
CA LEU A 162 -10.63 1.63 6.59
C LEU A 162 -10.30 2.90 7.38
N GLY A 163 -10.19 4.05 6.71
CA GLY A 163 -9.86 5.34 7.32
C GLY A 163 -8.48 5.86 6.95
N SER A 164 -7.80 5.22 5.98
CA SER A 164 -6.52 5.67 5.47
C SER A 164 -6.62 7.00 4.73
N TRP A 165 -5.51 7.71 4.67
CA TRP A 165 -5.34 8.93 3.87
C TRP A 165 -4.40 8.69 2.70
N VAL A 166 -4.65 9.40 1.60
CA VAL A 166 -3.62 9.67 0.60
C VAL A 166 -2.83 10.90 1.05
N CYS A 167 -1.51 10.79 1.11
CA CYS A 167 -0.66 11.80 1.73
C CYS A 167 0.02 12.75 0.75
N GLY A 168 -0.33 12.76 -0.54
CA GLY A 168 0.26 13.71 -1.46
C GLY A 168 0.01 13.39 -2.92
N ALA A 169 0.72 14.11 -3.78
CA ALA A 169 0.79 13.78 -5.20
C ALA A 169 1.52 12.43 -5.41
N PRO A 170 1.15 11.66 -6.44
CA PRO A 170 1.78 10.36 -6.67
C PRO A 170 3.22 10.49 -7.19
N ALA A 171 4.06 9.52 -6.84
CA ALA A 171 5.35 9.30 -7.47
C ALA A 171 5.17 8.54 -8.81
N HIS A 172 6.03 8.80 -9.79
CA HIS A 172 6.07 8.04 -11.03
C HIS A 172 7.05 6.89 -10.88
N ASP A 173 6.56 5.67 -11.07
CA ASP A 173 7.37 4.46 -11.11
C ASP A 173 7.39 3.93 -12.57
N PRO A 174 8.49 4.17 -13.32
CA PRO A 174 8.62 3.71 -14.69
C PRO A 174 8.90 2.21 -14.80
N ASP A 175 9.43 1.56 -13.77
CA ASP A 175 9.79 0.13 -13.78
C ASP A 175 8.54 -0.75 -13.67
N PHE A 176 7.52 -0.26 -12.95
CA PHE A 176 6.22 -0.90 -12.83
C PHE A 176 5.15 -0.29 -13.74
N GLY A 177 5.42 0.88 -14.33
CA GLY A 177 4.48 1.61 -15.17
C GLY A 177 3.28 2.13 -14.38
N THR A 178 3.54 2.66 -13.17
CA THR A 178 2.51 3.07 -12.20
C THR A 178 2.69 4.51 -11.73
N ALA A 179 1.60 5.06 -11.21
CA ALA A 179 1.60 6.21 -10.33
C ALA A 179 1.32 5.74 -8.91
N ASP A 180 2.28 5.96 -8.02
CA ASP A 180 2.29 5.41 -6.68
C ASP A 180 1.82 6.46 -5.69
N PHE A 181 0.78 6.13 -4.94
CA PHE A 181 0.20 7.04 -3.95
C PHE A 181 0.65 6.57 -2.56
N PHE A 182 1.32 7.45 -1.81
CA PHE A 182 1.62 7.15 -0.41
C PHE A 182 0.32 7.16 0.41
N VAL A 183 0.05 6.05 1.09
CA VAL A 183 -1.14 5.85 1.91
C VAL A 183 -0.74 5.66 3.36
N LEU A 184 -1.42 6.34 4.28
CA LEU A 184 -1.18 6.28 5.72
C LEU A 184 -2.47 5.94 6.47
N LEU A 185 -2.38 4.99 7.40
CA LEU A 185 -3.48 4.59 8.29
C LEU A 185 -3.04 4.70 9.75
N SER A 186 -3.81 5.44 10.53
CA SER A 186 -3.75 5.36 12.00
C SER A 186 -4.59 4.20 12.48
N MET A 187 -4.05 3.37 13.36
CA MET A 187 -4.80 2.27 13.99
C MET A 187 -5.97 2.80 14.84
N ASP A 188 -5.88 4.03 15.35
CA ASP A 188 -6.95 4.69 16.12
C ASP A 188 -8.13 5.13 15.25
N ARG A 189 -7.93 5.20 13.92
CA ARG A 189 -8.95 5.60 12.94
C ARG A 189 -9.60 4.41 12.24
N VAL A 190 -9.13 3.19 12.50
CA VAL A 190 -9.62 2.00 11.82
C VAL A 190 -11.11 1.86 12.07
N ASN A 191 -11.89 1.86 10.99
CA ASN A 191 -13.33 1.65 11.08
C ASN A 191 -13.61 0.20 11.56
N PRO A 192 -14.13 -0.02 12.78
CA PRO A 192 -14.28 -1.37 13.33
C PRO A 192 -15.27 -2.24 12.54
N ARG A 193 -16.27 -1.63 11.90
CA ARG A 193 -17.22 -2.35 11.03
C ARG A 193 -16.53 -2.87 9.78
N TYR A 194 -15.63 -2.09 9.21
CA TYR A 194 -14.90 -2.45 8.00
C TYR A 194 -13.75 -3.43 8.30
N LEU A 195 -13.10 -3.28 9.47
CA LEU A 195 -12.20 -4.29 10.00
C LEU A 195 -12.92 -5.63 10.19
N ARG A 196 -14.13 -5.63 10.76
CA ARG A 196 -14.95 -6.85 10.90
C ARG A 196 -15.31 -7.50 9.56
N TYR A 197 -15.49 -6.74 8.48
CA TYR A 197 -15.70 -7.32 7.15
C TYR A 197 -14.47 -8.12 6.68
N PHE A 198 -13.26 -7.59 6.87
CA PHE A 198 -12.03 -8.31 6.56
C PHE A 198 -11.76 -9.47 7.53
N LEU A 199 -12.13 -9.33 8.81
CA LEU A 199 -11.97 -10.41 9.79
C LEU A 199 -13.03 -11.52 9.64
N ALA A 200 -14.25 -11.21 9.19
CA ALA A 200 -15.32 -12.19 8.99
C ALA A 200 -15.09 -13.06 7.74
N GLY A 201 -14.41 -12.53 6.72
CA GLY A 201 -13.95 -13.32 5.57
C GLY A 201 -12.81 -14.30 5.90
N ALA A 202 -12.18 -14.18 7.08
CA ALA A 202 -11.13 -15.07 7.56
C ALA A 202 -11.66 -16.22 8.44
N ALA A 203 -12.95 -16.22 8.77
CA ALA A 203 -13.61 -17.23 9.60
C ALA A 203 -14.45 -18.17 8.74
N GLN A 204 -13.79 -18.96 7.88
CA GLN A 204 -14.35 -20.17 7.26
C GLN A 204 -13.24 -21.21 7.13
#